data_AF-A0A938CEM8-F1
#
_entry.id   AF-A0A938CEM8-F1
#
_cell.length_a   1.000
_cell.length_b   1.000
_cell.length_c   1.000
_cell.angle_alpha   90.00
_cell.angle_beta   90.00
_cell.angle_gamma   90.00
#
_symmetry.space_group_name_H-M   'P 1'
#
loop_
_entity.id
_entity.type
_entity.pdbx_description
1 polymer ?
#
loop_
_entity_poly.entity_id
_entity_poly.type
_entity_poly.pdbx_seq_one_letter_code
_entity_poly.pdbx_strand_id
1 'polypeptide(L)'
;MADHRRTGAVVTQSKTKTEARAEVDYKATLRLVQIELVKFQREAIGQGLRVLVIIEGRDAAGKDGLIKRITAHMAPRETRVVALGKPSDHDRTLWYFQRYVPHLPAAQEFVLFNRSWYNRAGVERVMGFCTP
;
A
#
# COMPACT_ATOMS: atom_id res chain seq x y z
N MET A 1 24.01 45.28 -23.83
CA MET A 1 24.74 43.99 -23.84
C MET A 1 23.74 42.87 -23.60
N ALA A 2 23.89 41.81 -24.39
CA ALA A 2 22.99 40.69 -24.70
C ALA A 2 21.97 40.16 -23.66
N ASP A 3 20.79 39.87 -24.24
CA ASP A 3 19.72 38.96 -23.82
C ASP A 3 20.24 37.52 -23.55
N HIS A 4 19.71 36.89 -22.50
CA HIS A 4 19.68 35.42 -22.38
C HIS A 4 18.44 34.97 -21.60
N ARG A 5 17.27 35.08 -22.25
CA ARG A 5 16.17 34.12 -22.03
C ARG A 5 16.68 32.71 -22.32
N ARG A 6 16.73 31.84 -21.31
CA ARG A 6 16.67 30.38 -21.50
C ARG A 6 15.48 29.83 -20.72
N THR A 7 14.35 29.83 -21.41
CA THR A 7 13.16 29.04 -21.11
C THR A 7 13.58 27.57 -21.16
N GLY A 8 13.60 26.88 -20.01
CA GLY A 8 13.82 25.44 -19.95
C GLY A 8 12.61 24.73 -20.53
N ALA A 9 12.70 24.29 -21.79
CA ALA A 9 11.71 23.43 -22.40
C ALA A 9 11.68 22.10 -21.65
N VAL A 10 10.58 21.85 -20.93
CA VAL A 10 10.26 20.51 -20.42
C VAL A 10 10.05 19.62 -21.65
N VAL A 11 11.02 18.76 -21.91
CA VAL A 11 10.93 17.76 -22.98
C VAL A 11 9.85 16.75 -22.57
N THR A 12 8.64 16.96 -23.08
CA THR A 12 7.55 15.99 -22.95
C THR A 12 7.84 14.87 -23.95
N GLN A 13 8.49 13.79 -23.52
CA GLN A 13 8.66 12.62 -24.38
C GLN A 13 7.29 12.04 -24.74
N SER A 14 6.99 11.90 -26.03
CA SER A 14 5.75 11.27 -26.49
C SER A 14 5.87 9.74 -26.33
N LYS A 15 4.83 9.11 -25.77
CA LYS A 15 4.79 7.66 -25.57
C LYS A 15 4.73 6.92 -26.91
N THR A 16 5.41 5.79 -27.00
CA THR A 16 5.33 4.93 -28.18
C THR A 16 3.94 4.28 -28.30
N LYS A 17 3.54 3.90 -29.53
CA LYS A 17 2.24 3.26 -29.80
C LYS A 17 2.04 1.97 -28.98
N THR A 18 3.11 1.23 -28.72
CA THR A 18 3.11 0.00 -27.92
C THR A 18 2.87 0.29 -26.44
N GLU A 19 3.55 1.29 -25.87
CA GLU A 19 3.34 1.73 -24.49
C GLU A 19 1.94 2.28 -24.26
N ALA A 20 1.40 3.03 -25.21
CA ALA A 20 0.02 3.52 -25.15
C ALA A 20 -1.00 2.37 -25.14
N ARG A 21 -0.81 1.34 -25.96
CA ARG A 21 -1.69 0.16 -25.99
C ARG A 21 -1.61 -0.65 -24.69
N ALA A 22 -0.40 -0.87 -24.17
CA ALA A 22 -0.19 -1.56 -22.89
C ALA A 22 -0.81 -0.78 -21.72
N GLU A 23 -0.73 0.56 -21.73
CA GLU A 23 -1.36 1.40 -20.72
C GLU A 23 -2.90 1.31 -20.77
N VAL A 24 -3.48 1.26 -21.96
CA VAL A 24 -4.93 1.07 -22.14
C VAL A 24 -5.36 -0.30 -21.62
N ASP A 25 -4.62 -1.36 -21.93
CA ASP A 25 -4.89 -2.72 -21.47
C ASP A 25 -4.78 -2.86 -19.94
N TYR A 26 -3.74 -2.27 -19.35
CA TYR A 26 -3.59 -2.19 -17.90
C TYR A 26 -4.76 -1.47 -17.23
N LYS A 27 -5.17 -0.30 -17.73
CA LYS A 27 -6.28 0.47 -17.15
C LYS A 27 -7.61 -0.28 -17.25
N ALA A 28 -7.86 -0.95 -18.38
CA ALA A 28 -9.05 -1.77 -18.56
C ALA A 28 -9.08 -2.93 -17.56
N THR A 29 -7.97 -3.67 -17.45
CA THR A 29 -7.83 -4.79 -16.51
C THR A 29 -7.97 -4.33 -15.06
N LEU A 30 -7.28 -3.25 -14.69
CA LEU A 30 -7.34 -2.68 -13.34
C LEU A 30 -8.78 -2.32 -12.97
N ARG A 31 -9.53 -1.70 -13.88
CA ARG A 31 -10.94 -1.35 -13.65
C ARG A 31 -11.79 -2.59 -13.39
N LEU A 32 -11.61 -3.66 -14.16
CA LEU A 32 -12.36 -4.91 -13.98
C LEU A 32 -12.07 -5.53 -12.61
N VAL A 33 -10.78 -5.61 -12.23
CA VAL A 33 -10.39 -6.15 -10.92
C VAL A 33 -10.91 -5.29 -9.78
N GLN A 34 -10.91 -3.96 -9.92
CA GLN A 34 -11.46 -3.06 -8.90
C GLN A 34 -12.98 -3.22 -8.74
N ILE A 35 -13.72 -3.52 -9.80
CA ILE A 35 -15.14 -3.86 -9.71
C ILE A 35 -15.34 -5.14 -8.88
N GLU A 36 -14.56 -6.19 -9.16
CA GLU A 36 -14.62 -7.43 -8.40
C GLU A 36 -14.21 -7.23 -6.93
N LEU A 37 -13.23 -6.37 -6.66
CA LEU A 37 -12.81 -6.03 -5.31
C LEU A 37 -13.92 -5.34 -4.51
N VAL A 38 -14.71 -4.45 -5.13
CA VAL A 38 -15.86 -3.80 -4.48
C VAL A 38 -16.99 -4.80 -4.21
N LYS A 39 -17.25 -5.73 -5.15
CA LYS A 39 -18.21 -6.82 -4.92
C LYS A 39 -17.78 -7.70 -3.74
N PHE A 40 -16.51 -8.10 -3.73
CA PHE A 40 -15.92 -8.85 -2.62
C PHE A 40 -16.06 -8.11 -1.30
N GLN A 41 -15.73 -6.82 -1.26
CA GLN A 41 -15.84 -6.02 -0.03
C GLN A 41 -17.30 -6.00 0.48
N ARG A 42 -18.27 -5.81 -0.42
CA ARG A 42 -19.69 -5.83 -0.06
C ARG A 42 -20.11 -7.18 0.52
N GLU A 43 -19.67 -8.29 -0.06
CA GLU A 43 -19.94 -9.63 0.45
C GLU A 43 -19.27 -9.88 1.80
N ALA A 44 -18.00 -9.47 1.94
CA ALA A 44 -17.25 -9.57 3.19
C ALA A 44 -17.93 -8.80 4.34
N ILE A 45 -18.43 -7.60 4.06
CA ILE A 45 -19.22 -6.80 5.01
C ILE A 45 -20.53 -7.53 5.35
N GLY A 46 -21.29 -7.98 4.34
CA GLY A 46 -22.57 -8.66 4.56
C GLY A 46 -22.45 -9.95 5.39
N GLN A 47 -21.31 -10.63 5.30
CA GLN A 47 -21.00 -11.85 6.06
C GLN A 47 -20.28 -11.59 7.39
N GLY A 48 -19.92 -10.34 7.72
CA GLY A 48 -19.16 -10.02 8.93
C GLY A 48 -17.71 -10.52 8.90
N LEU A 49 -17.13 -10.75 7.71
CA LEU A 49 -15.75 -11.21 7.57
C LEU A 49 -14.76 -10.19 8.10
N ARG A 50 -13.60 -10.68 8.52
CA ARG A 50 -12.46 -9.91 9.00
C ARG A 50 -11.33 -10.09 8.02
N VAL A 51 -11.00 -9.06 7.23
CA VAL A 51 -10.01 -9.17 6.17
C VAL A 51 -8.76 -8.40 6.55
N LEU A 52 -7.61 -9.09 6.55
CA LEU A 52 -6.30 -8.49 6.74
C LEU A 52 -5.42 -8.79 5.51
N VAL A 53 -4.86 -7.74 4.93
CA VAL A 53 -3.90 -7.82 3.83
C VAL A 53 -2.58 -7.25 4.28
N ILE A 54 -1.51 -8.05 4.22
CA ILE A 54 -0.15 -7.63 4.57
C ILE A 54 0.65 -7.41 3.30
N ILE A 55 1.24 -6.22 3.15
CA ILE A 55 2.02 -5.84 1.99
C ILE A 55 3.46 -5.62 2.43
N GLU A 56 4.32 -6.57 2.06
CA GLU A 56 5.76 -6.54 2.26
C GLU A 56 6.49 -6.36 0.93
N GLY A 57 7.75 -5.92 1.00
CA GLY A 57 8.59 -5.77 -0.17
C GLY A 57 9.74 -4.81 0.08
N ARG A 58 10.70 -4.79 -0.84
CA ARG A 58 11.85 -3.88 -0.78
C ARG A 58 11.42 -2.42 -0.83
N ASP A 59 12.34 -1.54 -0.44
CA ASP A 59 12.16 -0.10 -0.62
C ASP A 59 12.02 0.20 -2.12
N ALA A 60 11.17 1.18 -2.44
CA ALA A 60 10.79 1.54 -3.81
C ALA A 60 10.10 0.44 -4.66
N ALA A 61 9.68 -0.70 -4.08
CA ALA A 61 8.98 -1.76 -4.82
C ALA A 61 7.53 -1.42 -5.26
N GLY A 62 7.03 -0.21 -4.95
CA GLY A 62 5.69 0.23 -5.39
C GLY A 62 4.53 -0.11 -4.46
N LYS A 63 4.79 -0.43 -3.18
CA LYS A 63 3.77 -0.78 -2.17
C LYS A 63 2.68 0.29 -2.01
N ASP A 64 3.07 1.57 -1.93
CA ASP A 64 2.12 2.67 -1.77
C ASP A 64 1.21 2.84 -2.99
N GLY A 65 1.77 2.63 -4.19
CA GLY A 65 1.02 2.62 -5.44
C GLY A 65 -0.01 1.50 -5.47
N LEU A 66 0.39 0.30 -5.05
CA LEU A 66 -0.51 -0.86 -4.92
C LEU A 66 -1.67 -0.58 -3.96
N ILE A 67 -1.37 -0.12 -2.73
CA ILE A 67 -2.38 0.22 -1.72
C ILE A 67 -3.36 1.23 -2.31
N LYS A 68 -2.85 2.30 -2.93
CA LYS A 68 -3.68 3.34 -3.56
C LYS A 68 -4.61 2.78 -4.64
N ARG A 69 -4.20 1.76 -5.40
CA ARG A 69 -5.07 1.11 -6.40
C ARG A 69 -6.12 0.22 -5.78
N ILE A 70 -5.78 -0.52 -4.73
CA ILE A 70 -6.72 -1.38 -3.99
C ILE A 70 -7.81 -0.51 -3.35
N THR A 71 -7.44 0.53 -2.61
CA THR A 71 -8.39 1.32 -1.82
C THR A 71 -9.14 2.38 -2.61
N ALA A 72 -8.85 2.57 -3.90
CA ALA A 72 -9.38 3.68 -4.71
C ALA A 72 -10.92 3.76 -4.77
N HIS A 73 -11.59 2.61 -4.73
CA HIS A 73 -13.05 2.50 -4.88
C HIS A 73 -13.72 1.73 -3.74
N MET A 74 -12.97 1.34 -2.72
CA MET A 74 -13.50 0.62 -1.57
C MET A 74 -14.28 1.56 -0.63
N ALA A 75 -15.25 1.02 0.10
CA ALA A 75 -15.97 1.74 1.12
C ALA A 75 -14.99 2.20 2.23
N PRO A 76 -14.83 3.52 2.45
CA PRO A 76 -13.77 4.04 3.31
C PRO A 76 -14.07 3.87 4.81
N ARG A 77 -15.32 3.60 5.19
CA ARG A 77 -15.69 3.36 6.59
C ARG A 77 -15.20 2.00 7.07
N GLU A 78 -15.25 1.00 6.19
CA GLU A 78 -14.87 -0.37 6.47
C GLU A 78 -13.44 -0.69 6.01
N THR A 79 -12.74 0.26 5.38
CA THR A 79 -11.35 0.09 4.92
C THR A 79 -10.38 0.91 5.74
N ARG A 80 -9.37 0.27 6.31
CA ARG A 80 -8.28 0.94 7.03
C ARG A 80 -6.92 0.62 6.42
N VAL A 81 -6.07 1.63 6.28
CA VAL A 81 -4.65 1.45 5.95
C VAL A 81 -3.83 1.73 7.20
N VAL A 82 -2.97 0.79 7.57
CA VAL A 82 -2.13 0.85 8.75
C VAL A 82 -0.67 0.88 8.29
N ALA A 83 0.02 1.96 8.62
CA ALA A 83 1.43 2.17 8.30
C ALA A 83 2.15 2.59 9.60
N LEU A 84 2.57 1.62 10.41
CA LEU A 84 3.25 1.90 11.66
C LEU A 84 4.70 2.34 11.41
N GLY A 85 5.11 3.42 12.08
CA GLY A 85 6.51 3.86 12.10
C GLY A 85 7.40 3.00 12.99
N LYS A 86 8.62 3.49 13.22
CA LYS A 86 9.57 2.92 14.19
C LYS A 86 8.88 2.72 15.56
N PRO A 87 9.11 1.60 16.25
CA PRO A 87 8.56 1.40 17.60
C PRO A 87 9.06 2.49 18.55
N SER A 88 8.13 3.04 19.33
CA SER A 88 8.43 3.98 20.42
C SER A 88 9.26 3.30 21.52
N ASP A 89 9.79 4.09 22.46
CA ASP A 89 10.51 3.53 23.61
C ASP A 89 9.60 2.64 24.45
N HIS A 90 8.33 3.00 24.58
CA HIS A 90 7.32 2.16 25.22
C HIS A 90 7.04 0.88 24.42
N ASP A 91 6.86 0.95 23.09
CA ASP A 91 6.62 -0.24 22.26
C ASP A 91 7.75 -1.28 22.37
N ARG A 92 8.98 -0.83 22.62
CA ARG A 92 10.17 -1.69 22.76
C ARG A 92 10.20 -2.46 24.09
N THR A 93 9.50 -1.99 25.11
CA THR A 93 9.38 -2.69 26.39
C THR A 93 8.19 -3.65 26.44
N LEU A 94 7.29 -3.57 25.46
CA LEU A 94 6.15 -4.45 25.30
C LEU A 94 6.49 -5.73 24.52
N TRP A 95 5.55 -6.67 24.54
CA TRP A 95 5.59 -7.78 23.60
C TRP A 95 5.52 -7.27 22.15
N TYR A 96 6.39 -7.77 21.28
CA TYR A 96 6.57 -7.27 19.91
C TYR A 96 5.26 -7.12 19.11
N PHE A 97 4.36 -8.09 19.23
CA PHE A 97 3.09 -8.09 18.50
C PHE A 97 2.06 -7.13 19.08
N GLN A 98 2.23 -6.65 20.32
CA GLN A 98 1.26 -5.85 21.05
C GLN A 98 0.95 -4.51 20.37
N ARG A 99 1.92 -3.94 19.63
CA ARG A 99 1.67 -2.72 18.84
C ARG A 99 0.85 -2.96 17.57
N TYR A 100 0.75 -4.21 17.09
CA TYR A 100 0.02 -4.56 15.87
C TYR A 100 -1.40 -5.06 16.17
N VAL A 101 -1.58 -5.76 17.29
CA VAL A 101 -2.86 -6.36 17.70
C VAL A 101 -4.03 -5.35 17.70
N PRO A 102 -3.89 -4.10 18.21
CA PRO A 102 -4.97 -3.11 18.18
C PRO A 102 -5.45 -2.73 16.79
N HIS A 103 -4.67 -3.03 15.75
CA HIS A 103 -4.97 -2.68 14.37
C HIS A 103 -5.59 -3.80 13.56
N LEU A 104 -5.69 -5.02 14.12
CA LEU A 104 -6.32 -6.15 13.46
C LEU A 104 -7.79 -5.85 13.12
N PRO A 105 -8.36 -6.46 12.05
CA PRO A 105 -9.74 -6.23 11.66
C PRO A 105 -10.74 -6.76 12.69
N ALA A 106 -11.68 -5.92 13.07
CA ALA A 106 -12.98 -6.32 13.63
C ALA A 106 -13.91 -6.81 12.51
N ALA A 107 -15.09 -7.32 12.89
CA ALA A 107 -16.08 -7.79 11.93
C ALA A 107 -16.40 -6.69 10.90
N GLN A 108 -16.52 -7.08 9.63
CA GLN A 108 -16.77 -6.21 8.47
C GLN A 108 -15.59 -5.32 8.06
N GLU A 109 -14.49 -5.31 8.81
CA GLU A 109 -13.35 -4.49 8.47
C GLU A 109 -12.41 -5.17 7.46
N PHE A 110 -11.89 -4.34 6.57
CA PHE A 110 -10.83 -4.65 5.62
C PHE A 110 -9.61 -3.79 5.95
N VAL A 111 -8.55 -4.42 6.43
CA VAL A 111 -7.35 -3.72 6.91
C VAL A 111 -6.16 -4.07 6.03
N LEU A 112 -5.45 -3.04 5.56
CA LEU A 112 -4.22 -3.17 4.79
C LEU A 112 -3.03 -2.71 5.63
N PHE A 113 -2.07 -3.58 5.85
CA PHE A 113 -0.81 -3.27 6.52
C PHE A 113 0.26 -2.92 5.49
N ASN A 114 0.73 -1.68 5.51
CA ASN A 114 1.91 -1.24 4.78
C ASN A 114 3.14 -1.51 5.66
N ARG A 115 3.78 -2.65 5.42
CA ARG A 115 4.63 -3.36 6.39
C ARG A 115 3.87 -3.86 7.62
N SER A 116 4.46 -4.83 8.30
CA SER A 116 3.82 -5.55 9.39
C SER A 116 4.84 -5.99 10.45
N TRP A 117 4.47 -7.00 11.24
CA TRP A 117 5.40 -7.72 12.12
C TRP A 117 6.52 -8.44 11.35
N TYR A 118 6.40 -8.62 10.03
CA TYR A 118 7.51 -9.11 9.20
C TYR A 118 8.71 -8.16 9.12
N ASN A 119 8.60 -6.93 9.65
CA ASN A 119 9.76 -6.07 9.89
C ASN A 119 10.85 -6.78 10.69
N ARG A 120 10.47 -7.64 11.67
CA ARG A 120 11.42 -8.45 12.44
C ARG A 120 12.20 -9.44 11.57
N ALA A 121 11.51 -10.09 10.62
CA ALA A 121 12.12 -11.06 9.72
C ALA A 121 12.94 -10.41 8.60
N GLY A 122 12.74 -9.12 8.35
CA GLY A 122 13.42 -8.37 7.30
C GLY A 122 14.39 -7.32 7.85
N VAL A 123 13.92 -6.08 7.91
CA VAL A 123 14.77 -4.92 8.20
C VAL A 123 15.42 -4.99 9.59
N GLU A 124 14.71 -5.45 10.62
CA GLU A 124 15.30 -5.51 11.97
C GLU A 124 16.44 -6.53 12.04
N ARG A 125 16.30 -7.68 11.37
CA ARG A 125 17.34 -8.69 11.31
C ARG A 125 18.56 -8.21 10.53
N VAL A 126 18.36 -7.60 9.36
CA VAL A 126 19.44 -7.12 8.48
C VAL A 126 20.21 -5.96 9.11
N MET A 127 19.50 -5.07 9.81
CA MET A 127 20.08 -3.86 10.40
C MET A 127 20.52 -4.04 11.86
N GLY A 128 20.34 -5.22 12.45
CA GLY A 128 20.70 -5.49 13.85
C GLY A 128 19.81 -4.76 14.87
N PHE A 129 18.54 -4.50 14.56
CA PHE A 129 17.59 -3.86 15.48
C PHE A 129 16.90 -4.84 16.42
N CYS A 130 17.10 -6.15 16.24
CA CYS A 130 16.63 -7.19 17.14
C CYS A 130 17.79 -8.14 17.50
N THR A 131 17.73 -8.72 18.69
CA THR A 131 18.59 -9.85 19.05
C THR A 131 18.18 -11.10 18.25
N PRO A 132 19.12 -12.03 17.97
CA PRO A 132 18.82 -13.30 17.33
C PRO A 132 17.75 -14.12 18.09
#